data_AF-A0A445ER10-F1
#
_entry.id   AF-A0A445ER10-F1
#
_cell.length_a   1.000
_cell.length_b   1.000
_cell.length_c   1.000
_cell.angle_alpha   90.00
_cell.angle_beta   90.00
_cell.angle_gamma   90.00
#
_symmetry.space_group_name_H-M   'P 1'
#
loop_
_entity.id
_entity.type
_entity.pdbx_description
1 polymer ?
#
loop_
_entity_poly.entity_id
_entity_poly.type
_entity_poly.pdbx_seq_one_letter_code
_entity_poly.pdbx_strand_id
1 'polypeptide(L)'
;MPKKENKIIEATQPSKDNLRWSDDINEVLLNVLAEEALKGNRHNGSWTTEAYANFVKTLSIAIGPHITKNYIKNRIKTLKDHFAEAYDLFHHLSGFV
;
A
#
# COMPACT_ATOMS: atom_id res chain seq x y z
N MET A 1 56.54 8.42 4.64
CA MET A 1 55.50 8.55 5.70
C MET A 1 54.16 8.66 5.00
N PRO A 2 53.21 7.73 5.19
CA PRO A 2 51.98 7.73 4.41
C PRO A 2 50.99 8.79 4.95
N LYS A 3 50.38 9.52 4.03
CA LYS A 3 49.34 10.51 4.28
C LYS A 3 48.07 9.77 4.70
N LYS A 4 47.51 10.12 5.86
CA LYS A 4 46.21 9.61 6.31
C LYS A 4 45.11 10.22 5.46
N GLU A 5 44.49 9.39 4.62
CA GLU A 5 43.25 9.73 3.93
C GLU A 5 42.12 9.79 4.94
N ASN A 6 41.62 11.01 5.21
CA ASN A 6 40.37 11.20 5.93
C ASN A 6 39.22 10.81 5.00
N LYS A 7 38.77 9.57 5.12
CA LYS A 7 37.56 9.07 4.48
C LYS A 7 36.38 9.85 5.07
N ILE A 8 35.83 10.75 4.24
CA ILE A 8 34.57 11.46 4.51
C ILE A 8 33.53 10.39 4.83
N ILE A 9 32.95 10.47 6.02
CA ILE A 9 31.80 9.67 6.40
C ILE A 9 30.66 10.24 5.57
N GLU A 10 30.38 9.60 4.43
CA GLU A 10 29.14 9.83 3.71
C GLU A 10 28.02 9.53 4.70
N ALA A 11 27.33 10.58 5.13
CA ALA A 11 26.07 10.48 5.84
C ALA A 11 25.17 9.60 4.97
N THR A 12 24.94 8.38 5.46
CA THR A 12 24.05 7.41 4.82
C THR A 12 22.72 8.12 4.64
N GLN A 13 22.39 8.44 3.39
CA GLN A 13 21.08 8.91 3.01
C GLN A 13 20.06 8.00 3.70
N PRO A 14 19.01 8.52 4.36
CA PRO A 14 17.97 7.67 4.91
C PRO A 14 17.47 6.83 3.74
N SER A 15 17.75 5.53 3.77
CA SER A 15 17.26 4.58 2.79
C SER A 15 15.76 4.84 2.71
N LYS A 16 15.25 5.20 1.52
CA LYS A 16 13.82 5.37 1.23
C LYS A 16 13.07 4.50 2.20
N ASP A 17 12.38 5.10 3.17
CA ASP A 17 11.60 4.37 4.15
C ASP A 17 10.74 3.41 3.35
N ASN A 18 11.18 2.15 3.29
CA ASN A 18 10.44 1.06 2.67
C ASN A 18 9.40 0.76 3.71
N LEU A 19 8.43 1.67 3.80
CA LEU A 19 7.30 1.53 4.64
C LEU A 19 6.72 0.16 4.30
N ARG A 20 6.88 -0.75 5.24
CA ARG A 20 6.59 -2.15 5.04
C ARG A 20 5.14 -2.32 5.43
N TRP A 21 4.30 -2.62 4.45
CA TRP A 21 2.90 -2.98 4.68
C TRP A 21 2.83 -4.19 5.61
N SER A 22 2.56 -3.95 6.90
CA SER A 22 2.26 -4.99 7.88
C SER A 22 0.82 -5.45 7.75
N ASP A 23 0.48 -6.56 8.41
CA ASP A 23 -0.87 -7.09 8.43
C ASP A 23 -1.86 -6.11 9.05
N ASP A 24 -1.48 -5.45 10.15
CA ASP A 24 -2.29 -4.38 10.78
C ASP A 24 -2.59 -3.24 9.80
N ILE A 25 -1.59 -2.82 9.02
CA ILE A 25 -1.77 -1.75 8.04
C ILE A 25 -2.67 -2.22 6.88
N ASN A 26 -2.53 -3.48 6.47
CA ASN A 26 -3.39 -4.06 5.44
C ASN A 26 -4.84 -4.14 5.92
N GLU A 27 -5.06 -4.51 7.17
CA GLU A 27 -6.38 -4.53 7.78
C GLU A 27 -7.00 -3.12 7.78
N VAL A 28 -6.26 -2.10 8.21
CA VAL A 28 -6.72 -0.69 8.14
C VAL A 28 -7.08 -0.29 6.72
N LEU A 29 -6.24 -0.64 5.73
CA LEU A 29 -6.52 -0.35 4.32
C LEU A 29 -7.78 -1.07 3.82
N LEU A 30 -7.95 -2.35 4.13
CA LEU A 30 -9.11 -3.14 3.70
C LEU A 30 -10.41 -2.63 4.33
N ASN A 31 -10.37 -2.28 5.62
CA ASN A 31 -11.51 -1.72 6.33
C ASN A 31 -11.96 -0.38 5.72
N VAL A 32 -11.02 0.55 5.48
CA VAL A 32 -11.38 1.85 4.88
C VAL A 32 -11.88 1.69 3.43
N LEU A 33 -11.35 0.74 2.66
CA LEU A 33 -11.87 0.43 1.33
C LEU A 33 -13.32 -0.08 1.41
N ALA A 34 -13.61 -1.00 2.33
CA ALA A 34 -14.96 -1.53 2.51
C ALA A 34 -15.96 -0.43 2.95
N GLU A 35 -15.59 0.40 3.92
CA GLU A 35 -16.41 1.51 4.40
C GLU A 35 -16.72 2.52 3.28
N GLU A 36 -15.72 2.95 2.52
CA GLU A 36 -15.93 3.90 1.44
C GLU A 36 -16.75 3.30 0.28
N ALA A 37 -16.65 1.99 0.04
CA ALA A 37 -17.54 1.31 -0.90
C ALA A 37 -19.00 1.34 -0.43
N LEU A 38 -19.24 1.07 0.86
CA LEU A 38 -20.58 1.13 1.45
C LEU A 38 -21.19 2.54 1.42
N LYS A 39 -20.36 3.58 1.56
CA LYS A 39 -20.77 4.99 1.40
C LYS A 39 -21.07 5.38 -0.05
N GLY A 40 -20.84 4.49 -1.01
CA GLY A 40 -21.04 4.77 -2.43
C GLY A 40 -19.86 5.48 -3.10
N ASN A 41 -18.72 5.66 -2.42
CA ASN A 41 -17.53 6.31 -2.99
C ASN A 41 -16.74 5.43 -3.98
N ARG A 42 -17.36 4.35 -4.46
CA ARG A 42 -16.88 3.47 -5.53
C ARG A 42 -17.87 3.46 -6.68
N HIS A 43 -17.51 4.07 -7.80
CA HIS A 43 -18.34 4.12 -9.00
C HIS A 43 -17.63 3.48 -10.19
N ASN A 44 -18.31 2.57 -10.88
CA ASN A 44 -17.80 1.89 -12.07
C ASN A 44 -16.37 1.34 -11.90
N GLY A 45 -16.10 0.72 -10.74
CA GLY A 45 -14.79 0.16 -10.38
C GLY A 45 -13.72 1.16 -9.93
N SER A 46 -14.00 2.46 -9.98
CA SER A 46 -13.10 3.55 -9.60
C SER A 46 -13.47 4.18 -8.27
N TRP A 47 -12.46 4.61 -7.51
CA TRP A 47 -12.64 5.35 -6.26
C TRP A 47 -12.78 6.85 -6.53
N THR A 48 -13.71 7.52 -5.85
CA THR A 48 -13.88 8.97 -5.92
C THR A 48 -12.67 9.71 -5.32
N THR A 49 -12.58 11.01 -5.61
CA THR A 49 -11.58 11.87 -4.96
C THR A 49 -11.74 11.90 -3.45
N GLU A 50 -12.98 11.91 -2.97
CA GLU A 50 -13.32 11.85 -1.55
C GLU A 50 -12.83 10.56 -0.89
N ALA A 51 -13.07 9.40 -1.51
CA ALA A 51 -12.53 8.12 -1.04
C ALA A 51 -11.00 8.18 -0.86
N TYR A 52 -10.27 8.69 -1.84
CA TYR A 52 -8.81 8.81 -1.71
C TYR A 52 -8.37 9.79 -0.62
N ALA A 53 -9.10 10.88 -0.40
CA ALA A 53 -8.82 11.79 0.71
C ALA A 53 -9.01 11.09 2.06
N ASN A 54 -10.08 10.31 2.20
CA ASN A 54 -10.35 9.50 3.40
C ASN A 54 -9.30 8.40 3.60
N PHE A 55 -8.89 7.70 2.54
CA PHE A 55 -7.82 6.69 2.62
C PHE A 55 -6.51 7.30 3.14
N VAL A 56 -6.09 8.43 2.55
CA VAL A 56 -4.87 9.12 2.98
C VAL A 56 -4.99 9.57 4.43
N LYS A 57 -6.13 10.17 4.82
CA LYS A 57 -6.37 10.60 6.20
C LYS A 57 -6.23 9.43 7.19
N THR A 58 -6.94 8.33 6.97
CA THR A 58 -6.95 7.17 7.88
C THR A 58 -5.57 6.51 7.95
N LEU A 59 -4.93 6.26 6.81
CA LEU A 59 -3.62 5.62 6.77
C LEU A 59 -2.52 6.52 7.30
N SER A 60 -2.64 7.84 7.17
CA SER A 60 -1.66 8.77 7.76
C SER A 60 -1.67 8.74 9.28
N ILE A 61 -2.81 8.43 9.91
CA ILE A 61 -2.93 8.23 11.36
C ILE A 61 -2.26 6.92 11.78
N ALA A 62 -2.46 5.84 11.03
CA ALA A 62 -1.94 4.52 11.37
C ALA A 62 -0.43 4.36 11.09
N ILE A 63 0.08 5.04 10.07
CA ILE A 63 1.41 4.79 9.50
C ILE A 63 2.32 6.02 9.61
N GLY A 64 1.74 7.22 9.54
CA GLY A 64 2.45 8.50 9.57
C GLY A 64 2.20 9.35 8.31
N PRO A 65 2.65 10.63 8.35
CA PRO A 65 2.24 11.66 7.39
C PRO A 65 2.82 11.51 5.98
N HIS A 66 3.72 10.54 5.75
CA HIS A 66 4.36 10.31 4.45
C HIS A 66 3.51 9.45 3.50
N ILE A 67 2.32 9.01 3.94
CA ILE A 67 1.38 8.28 3.10
C ILE A 67 0.83 9.17 2.00
N THR A 68 0.96 8.69 0.75
CA THR A 68 0.45 9.38 -0.43
C THR A 68 -0.59 8.54 -1.16
N LYS A 69 -1.44 9.22 -1.94
CA LYS A 69 -2.42 8.57 -2.83
C LYS A 69 -1.79 7.53 -3.76
N ASN A 70 -0.60 7.80 -4.33
CA ASN A 70 0.08 6.86 -5.21
C ASN A 70 0.56 5.61 -4.47
N TYR A 71 1.07 5.78 -3.25
CA TYR A 71 1.48 4.66 -2.42
C TYR A 71 0.31 3.71 -2.11
N ILE A 72 -0.85 4.28 -1.79
CA ILE A 72 -2.10 3.53 -1.57
C ILE A 72 -2.55 2.81 -2.85
N LYS A 73 -2.55 3.50 -4.00
CA LYS A 73 -2.91 2.90 -5.29
C LYS A 73 -2.05 1.67 -5.61
N ASN A 74 -0.74 1.78 -5.42
CA ASN A 74 0.18 0.68 -5.67
C ASN A 74 -0.13 -0.52 -4.78
N ARG A 75 -0.46 -0.30 -3.49
CA ARG A 75 -0.85 -1.39 -2.60
C ARG A 75 -2.17 -2.04 -2.99
N ILE A 76 -3.19 -1.24 -3.31
CA ILE A 76 -4.47 -1.77 -3.79
C ILE A 76 -4.26 -2.64 -5.03
N LYS A 77 -3.37 -2.23 -5.94
CA LYS A 77 -3.00 -3.03 -7.10
C LYS A 77 -2.37 -4.37 -6.67
N THR A 78 -1.37 -4.36 -5.80
CA THR A 78 -0.74 -5.60 -5.28
C THR A 78 -1.76 -6.53 -4.64
N LEU A 79 -2.68 -6.01 -3.81
CA LEU A 79 -3.72 -6.82 -3.20
C LEU A 79 -4.63 -7.47 -4.25
N LYS A 80 -5.05 -6.72 -5.27
CA LYS A 80 -5.85 -7.26 -6.38
C LYS A 80 -5.12 -8.36 -7.14
N ASP A 81 -3.84 -8.14 -7.42
CA ASP A 81 -3.00 -9.11 -8.16
C ASP A 81 -2.89 -10.42 -7.33
N HIS A 82 -2.66 -10.35 -6.01
CA HIS A 82 -2.67 -11.54 -5.13
C HIS A 82 -4.04 -12.22 -5.05
N PHE A 83 -5.13 -11.45 -4.98
CA PHE A 83 -6.48 -12.03 -4.99
C PHE A 83 -6.79 -12.73 -6.31
N ALA A 84 -6.33 -12.20 -7.44
CA ALA A 84 -6.47 -12.84 -8.74
C ALA A 84 -5.69 -14.16 -8.80
N GLU A 85 -4.45 -14.19 -8.33
CA GLU A 85 -3.64 -15.42 -8.24
C GLU A 85 -4.33 -16.49 -7.36
N ALA A 86 -4.86 -16.09 -6.20
CA ALA A 86 -5.59 -16.99 -5.32
C ALA A 86 -6.88 -17.49 -6.00
N TYR A 87 -7.63 -16.60 -6.65
CA TYR A 87 -8.83 -16.95 -7.40
C TYR A 87 -8.53 -17.96 -8.49
N ASP A 88 -7.51 -17.72 -9.31
CA ASP A 88 -7.08 -18.61 -10.38
C ASP A 88 -6.65 -19.96 -9.82
N LEU A 89 -5.89 -19.98 -8.72
CA LEU A 89 -5.50 -21.21 -8.04
C LEU A 89 -6.74 -22.03 -7.63
N PHE A 90 -7.72 -21.41 -6.99
CA PHE A 90 -8.94 -22.11 -6.57
C PHE A 90 -9.85 -22.51 -7.75
N HIS A 91 -9.84 -21.76 -8.85
CA HIS A 91 -10.57 -22.11 -10.08
C HIS A 91 -9.98 -23.33 -10.78
N HIS A 92 -8.65 -23.44 -10.84
CA HIS A 92 -8.01 -24.63 -11.39
C HIS A 92 -8.18 -25.87 -10.50
N LEU A 93 -8.41 -25.68 -9.20
CA LEU A 93 -8.68 -26.75 -8.25
C LEU A 93 -10.14 -27.19 -8.20
N SER A 94 -11.08 -26.34 -8.63
CA SER A 94 -12.50 -26.62 -8.46
C SER A 94 -13.04 -27.66 -9.45
N GLY A 95 -12.37 -27.98 -10.56
CA GLY A 95 -12.75 -29.06 -11.48
C GLY A 95 -14.16 -28.98 -12.10
N PHE A 96 -14.95 -27.97 -11.73
CA PHE A 96 -16.29 -27.71 -12.23
C PHE A 96 -16.17 -26.63 -13.30
N VAL A 97 -16.20 -27.10 -14.55
CA VAL A 97 -16.46 -26.32 -15.77
C VAL A 97 -17.96 -26.20 -15.97
#